data_AF-A0A1V9Z195-F1
#
_entry.id   AF-A0A1V9Z195-F1
#
_cell.length_a   1.000
_cell.length_b   1.000
_cell.length_c   1.000
_cell.angle_alpha   90.00
_cell.angle_beta   90.00
_cell.angle_gamma   90.00
#
_symmetry.space_group_name_H-M   'P 1'
#
loop_
_entity.id
_entity.type
_entity.pdbx_description
1 polymer ?
#
loop_
_entity_poly.entity_id
_entity_poly.type
_entity_poly.pdbx_seq_one_letter_code
_entity_poly.pdbx_strand_id
1 'polypeptide(L)'
;MGVQEVFGSSDWDAKHRAAGGKLVVADFTASWCGPCQMIKPRFHEMASRYTDVVFLEVNEAHNDDLIHSIGIRGFPTFHFYINQQKVDEMVGADANTLQSKIETWRASAGYNPFASAGVSLGGGGAALDPREARLRKFNQVDLVPAVVPAIAPAPAPVTLTAEQEAEDAELAQALAQSQQELTQAQDSVTNNTAPAEMALPPVNEAFLSQLVEMGFPDVRARKALLATNDGNLEQCINWLDEHQDDADIDVPIQFIDMAAHKRTLTAEEKAAKVEELKLKIEQKRKEREELAKKDDVAREIARRNMGKEAIAAKEEYDAIQTRLLREKQRKEKLEAKAERERLLRQLEMDKAERRAHGGVLNRNAFDGDVAAPAPAASPAKPMDSLSPTEQMAQAIERLRQYRVGGDGLTALKTLQIYVRNVLEKPDEFAKFSKINSANPAFKKRVASLVGGIAFLKAVGFAKSADTDELVLPHRDEALLATAMQMLAAAINGF
;
A
#
# COMPACT_ATOMS: atom_id res chain seq x y z
N MET A 1 -18.30 6.02 17.17
CA MET A 1 -16.89 6.48 17.26
C MET A 1 -16.64 7.33 16.04
N GLY A 2 -15.88 8.41 16.15
CA GLY A 2 -15.57 9.25 14.98
C GLY A 2 -14.46 8.65 14.12
N VAL A 3 -14.15 9.33 13.01
CA VAL A 3 -12.96 9.08 12.20
C VAL A 3 -11.71 9.43 13.02
N GLN A 4 -10.69 8.58 12.99
CA GLN A 4 -9.43 8.78 13.73
C GLN A 4 -8.30 9.14 12.76
N GLU A 5 -7.65 10.27 12.98
CA GLU A 5 -6.51 10.71 12.15
C GLU A 5 -5.22 10.01 12.56
N VAL A 6 -4.48 9.45 11.60
CA VAL A 6 -3.23 8.71 11.80
C VAL A 6 -2.01 9.63 11.74
N PHE A 7 -1.08 9.45 12.69
CA PHE A 7 0.18 10.20 12.77
C PHE A 7 1.40 9.27 12.78
N GLY A 8 1.91 8.95 11.59
CA GLY A 8 3.09 8.13 11.38
C GLY A 8 2.85 6.62 11.51
N SER A 9 3.90 5.85 11.20
CA SER A 9 3.85 4.37 11.13
C SER A 9 3.54 3.71 12.48
N SER A 10 4.08 4.24 13.58
CA SER A 10 3.81 3.67 14.91
C SER A 10 2.35 3.81 15.35
N ASP A 11 1.69 4.94 15.01
CA ASP A 11 0.28 5.16 15.34
C ASP A 11 -0.65 4.32 14.44
N TRP A 12 -0.27 4.17 13.17
CA TRP A 12 -0.91 3.23 12.24
C TRP A 12 -0.98 1.81 12.82
N ASP A 13 0.16 1.27 13.26
CA ASP A 13 0.23 -0.07 13.85
C ASP A 13 -0.51 -0.19 15.17
N ALA A 14 -0.49 0.87 15.99
CA ALA A 14 -1.23 0.90 17.26
C ALA A 14 -2.74 0.81 17.02
N LYS A 15 -3.27 1.56 16.04
CA LYS A 15 -4.70 1.57 15.70
C LYS A 15 -5.16 0.25 15.08
N HIS A 16 -4.32 -0.35 14.23
CA HIS A 16 -4.58 -1.68 13.69
C HIS A 16 -4.63 -2.77 14.78
N ARG A 17 -3.76 -2.69 15.79
CA ARG A 17 -3.81 -3.58 16.96
C ARG A 17 -5.03 -3.33 17.82
N ALA A 18 -5.37 -2.06 18.09
CA ALA A 18 -6.52 -1.68 18.92
C ALA A 18 -7.87 -2.09 18.31
N ALA A 19 -7.95 -2.24 16.99
CA ALA A 19 -9.18 -2.67 16.30
C ALA A 19 -9.66 -4.07 16.72
N GLY A 20 -8.79 -4.94 17.24
CA GLY A 20 -9.17 -6.19 17.91
C GLY A 20 -10.01 -7.16 17.04
N GLY A 21 -9.83 -7.13 15.72
CA GLY A 21 -10.55 -7.95 14.74
C GLY A 21 -11.74 -7.27 14.06
N LYS A 22 -12.10 -6.04 14.48
CA LYS A 22 -13.07 -5.21 13.75
C LYS A 22 -12.55 -4.86 12.36
N LEU A 23 -13.48 -4.60 11.43
CA LEU A 23 -13.14 -4.03 10.14
C LEU A 23 -12.52 -2.65 10.33
N VAL A 24 -11.35 -2.42 9.74
CA VAL A 24 -10.70 -1.11 9.69
C VAL A 24 -10.80 -0.59 8.26
N VAL A 25 -11.31 0.62 8.10
CA VAL A 25 -11.41 1.33 6.82
C VAL A 25 -10.51 2.55 6.90
N ALA A 26 -9.44 2.56 6.11
CA ALA A 26 -8.49 3.67 6.06
C ALA A 26 -8.70 4.50 4.79
N ASP A 27 -9.00 5.78 4.95
CA ASP A 27 -9.07 6.80 3.89
C ASP A 27 -7.71 7.48 3.74
N PHE A 28 -7.04 7.26 2.62
CA PHE A 28 -5.85 7.99 2.21
C PHE A 28 -6.29 9.23 1.44
N THR A 29 -5.99 10.40 2.01
CA THR A 29 -6.55 11.68 1.58
C THR A 29 -5.49 12.78 1.50
N ALA A 30 -5.80 13.82 0.73
CA ALA A 30 -4.97 15.00 0.58
C ALA A 30 -5.83 16.27 0.61
N SER A 31 -5.33 17.32 1.27
CA SER A 31 -6.07 18.59 1.44
C SER A 31 -6.31 19.32 0.11
N TRP A 32 -5.41 19.17 -0.87
CA TRP A 32 -5.49 19.77 -2.20
C TRP A 32 -6.35 18.95 -3.20
N CYS A 33 -6.80 17.76 -2.81
CA CYS A 33 -7.57 16.86 -3.67
C CYS A 33 -9.08 17.16 -3.60
N GLY A 34 -9.63 17.71 -4.70
CA GLY A 34 -11.07 18.03 -4.80
C GLY A 34 -12.00 16.84 -4.54
N PRO A 35 -11.81 15.67 -5.20
CA PRO A 35 -12.62 14.47 -4.93
C PRO A 35 -12.56 13.99 -3.47
N CYS A 36 -11.42 14.18 -2.80
CA CYS A 36 -11.24 13.84 -1.40
C CYS A 36 -12.12 14.72 -0.49
N GLN A 37 -12.17 16.03 -0.76
CA GLN A 37 -13.05 16.94 -0.03
C GLN A 37 -14.54 16.61 -0.23
N MET A 38 -14.92 16.12 -1.41
CA MET A 38 -16.31 15.73 -1.72
C MET A 38 -16.76 14.47 -0.93
N ILE A 39 -15.88 13.48 -0.78
CA ILE A 39 -16.24 12.21 -0.13
C ILE A 39 -16.12 12.29 1.40
N LYS A 40 -15.26 13.16 1.93
CA LYS A 40 -15.03 13.35 3.38
C LYS A 40 -16.31 13.46 4.22
N PRO A 41 -17.31 14.33 3.92
CA PRO A 41 -18.53 14.40 4.73
C PRO A 41 -19.32 13.09 4.76
N ARG A 42 -19.34 12.34 3.65
CA ARG A 42 -19.99 11.02 3.59
C ARG A 42 -19.23 9.97 4.38
N PHE A 43 -17.90 10.02 4.38
CA PHE A 43 -17.06 9.14 5.18
C PHE A 43 -17.30 9.35 6.68
N HIS A 44 -17.36 10.60 7.14
CA HIS A 44 -17.70 10.92 8.53
C HIS A 44 -19.13 10.52 8.92
N GLU A 45 -20.10 10.67 7.99
CA GLU A 45 -21.47 10.17 8.17
C GLU A 45 -21.48 8.64 8.38
N MET A 46 -20.74 7.90 7.55
CA MET A 46 -20.58 6.44 7.68
C MET A 46 -19.90 6.05 8.98
N ALA A 47 -18.84 6.75 9.41
CA ALA A 47 -18.18 6.49 10.69
C ALA A 47 -19.13 6.66 11.89
N SER A 48 -20.04 7.63 11.80
CA SER A 48 -21.07 7.85 12.84
C SER A 48 -22.13 6.74 12.83
N ARG A 49 -22.47 6.21 11.65
CA ARG A 49 -23.48 5.16 11.47
C ARG A 49 -22.96 3.77 11.85
N TYR A 50 -21.73 3.42 11.49
CA TYR A 50 -21.15 2.09 11.71
C TYR A 50 -20.20 2.11 12.92
N THR A 51 -20.74 1.84 14.11
CA THR A 51 -19.98 1.90 15.38
C THR A 51 -19.09 0.68 15.65
N ASP A 52 -19.28 -0.38 14.88
CA ASP A 52 -18.53 -1.63 14.91
C ASP A 52 -17.40 -1.70 13.88
N VAL A 53 -17.24 -0.64 13.08
CA VAL A 53 -16.15 -0.45 12.11
C VAL A 53 -15.25 0.68 12.61
N VAL A 54 -13.94 0.51 12.43
CA VAL A 54 -12.94 1.54 12.78
C VAL A 54 -12.61 2.32 11.52
N PHE A 55 -12.83 3.64 11.56
CA PHE A 55 -12.55 4.54 10.45
C PHE A 55 -11.28 5.33 10.72
N LEU A 56 -10.31 5.24 9.83
CA LEU A 56 -9.03 5.94 9.90
C LEU A 56 -8.91 6.94 8.75
N GLU A 57 -8.35 8.10 9.03
CA GLU A 57 -7.97 9.10 8.02
C GLU A 57 -6.45 9.23 8.02
N VAL A 58 -5.83 9.08 6.86
CA VAL A 58 -4.39 9.19 6.64
C VAL A 58 -4.16 10.36 5.69
N ASN A 59 -3.75 11.50 6.24
CA ASN A 59 -3.46 12.70 5.48
C ASN A 59 -2.02 12.66 4.96
N GLU A 60 -1.86 12.90 3.66
CA GLU A 60 -0.58 12.97 2.95
C GLU A 60 0.44 13.90 3.62
N ALA A 61 0.01 15.09 4.07
CA ALA A 61 0.92 16.10 4.61
C ALA A 61 1.72 15.64 5.86
N HIS A 62 1.22 14.62 6.58
CA HIS A 62 1.85 14.12 7.80
C HIS A 62 2.33 12.66 7.68
N ASN A 63 1.99 11.96 6.59
CA ASN A 63 2.16 10.52 6.45
C ASN A 63 2.74 10.12 5.10
N ASP A 64 3.53 10.99 4.47
CA ASP A 64 4.06 10.77 3.13
C ASP A 64 4.84 9.46 3.01
N ASP A 65 5.76 9.19 3.94
CA ASP A 65 6.53 7.94 3.98
C ASP A 65 5.64 6.70 4.12
N LEU A 66 4.59 6.78 4.95
CA LEU A 66 3.65 5.68 5.18
C LEU A 66 2.85 5.39 3.90
N ILE A 67 2.35 6.43 3.24
CA ILE A 67 1.57 6.33 2.00
C ILE A 67 2.40 5.71 0.87
N HIS A 68 3.67 6.15 0.75
CA HIS A 68 4.60 5.58 -0.22
C HIS A 68 4.92 4.11 0.09
N SER A 69 5.16 3.77 1.36
CA SER A 69 5.45 2.38 1.76
C SER A 69 4.29 1.42 1.52
N ILE A 70 3.04 1.90 1.67
CA ILE A 70 1.81 1.13 1.42
C ILE A 70 1.52 1.02 -0.09
N GLY A 71 2.12 1.89 -0.91
CA GLY A 71 2.00 1.87 -2.38
C GLY A 71 0.75 2.56 -2.92
N ILE A 72 0.26 3.59 -2.23
CA ILE A 72 -0.88 4.40 -2.69
C ILE A 72 -0.46 5.23 -3.91
N ARG A 73 -1.23 5.13 -5.01
CA ARG A 73 -0.90 5.79 -6.29
C ARG A 73 -1.81 6.97 -6.64
N GLY A 74 -2.83 7.25 -5.83
CA GLY A 74 -3.78 8.32 -6.09
C GLY A 74 -4.74 8.53 -4.94
N PHE A 75 -5.34 9.72 -4.88
CA PHE A 75 -6.26 10.13 -3.83
C PHE A 75 -7.66 10.43 -4.40
N PRO A 76 -8.75 10.13 -3.67
CA PRO A 76 -8.77 9.35 -2.43
C PRO A 76 -8.62 7.84 -2.73
N THR A 77 -7.98 7.11 -1.82
CA THR A 77 -7.93 5.64 -1.86
C THR A 77 -8.35 5.10 -0.51
N PHE A 78 -9.20 4.07 -0.52
CA PHE A 78 -9.73 3.43 0.68
C PHE A 78 -9.21 2.00 0.76
N HIS A 79 -8.55 1.66 1.86
CA HIS A 79 -8.15 0.29 2.15
C HIS A 79 -9.01 -0.31 3.25
N PHE A 80 -9.33 -1.59 3.11
CA PHE A 80 -10.10 -2.36 4.07
C PHE A 80 -9.20 -3.41 4.71
N TYR A 81 -9.18 -3.47 6.04
CA TYR A 81 -8.36 -4.42 6.79
C TYR A 81 -9.19 -5.20 7.80
N ILE A 82 -8.86 -6.48 7.93
CA ILE A 82 -9.37 -7.36 8.98
C ILE A 82 -8.15 -8.09 9.55
N ASN A 83 -8.00 -8.11 10.87
CA ASN A 83 -6.83 -8.73 11.53
C ASN A 83 -5.47 -8.28 10.96
N GLN A 84 -5.34 -6.97 10.70
CA GLN A 84 -4.13 -6.34 10.13
C GLN A 84 -3.78 -6.78 8.69
N GLN A 85 -4.61 -7.59 8.04
CA GLN A 85 -4.45 -7.96 6.64
C GLN A 85 -5.37 -7.13 5.75
N LYS A 86 -4.82 -6.61 4.64
CA LYS A 86 -5.61 -5.90 3.63
C LYS A 86 -6.53 -6.90 2.91
N VAL A 87 -7.83 -6.72 3.02
CA VAL A 87 -8.84 -7.58 2.41
C VAL A 87 -9.40 -7.00 1.11
N ASP A 88 -9.41 -5.68 0.97
CA ASP A 88 -9.93 -5.01 -0.23
C ASP A 88 -9.37 -3.59 -0.36
N GLU A 89 -9.54 -3.00 -1.55
CA GLU A 89 -9.11 -1.67 -1.93
C GLU A 89 -10.15 -1.01 -2.84
N MET A 90 -10.31 0.31 -2.72
CA MET A 90 -11.15 1.12 -3.59
C MET A 90 -10.46 2.45 -3.87
N VAL A 91 -10.27 2.78 -5.14
CA VAL A 91 -9.70 4.05 -5.58
C VAL A 91 -10.81 4.95 -6.11
N GLY A 92 -10.84 6.21 -5.65
CA GLY A 92 -11.76 7.24 -6.10
C GLY A 92 -12.89 7.58 -5.11
N ALA A 93 -13.59 8.67 -5.41
CA ALA A 93 -14.60 9.28 -4.55
C ALA A 93 -16.03 8.80 -4.86
N ASP A 94 -16.32 7.51 -4.63
CA ASP A 94 -17.67 6.95 -4.81
C ASP A 94 -18.25 6.45 -3.48
N ALA A 95 -19.22 7.21 -2.94
CA ALA A 95 -19.85 6.91 -1.65
C ALA A 95 -20.68 5.62 -1.66
N ASN A 96 -21.35 5.29 -2.77
CA ASN A 96 -22.23 4.13 -2.83
C ASN A 96 -21.41 2.84 -2.87
N THR A 97 -20.34 2.83 -3.66
CA THR A 97 -19.40 1.72 -3.73
C THR A 97 -18.67 1.54 -2.40
N LEU A 98 -18.26 2.64 -1.75
CA LEU A 98 -17.67 2.61 -0.41
C LEU A 98 -18.59 1.96 0.61
N GLN A 99 -19.84 2.42 0.68
CA GLN A 99 -20.82 1.88 1.61
C GLN A 99 -21.09 0.39 1.35
N SER A 100 -21.24 -0.01 0.09
CA SER A 100 -21.47 -1.40 -0.29
C SER A 100 -20.32 -2.31 0.11
N LYS A 101 -19.07 -1.86 -0.06
CA LYS A 101 -17.86 -2.59 0.38
C LYS A 101 -17.79 -2.68 1.90
N ILE A 102 -18.09 -1.60 2.62
CA ILE A 102 -18.16 -1.62 4.09
C ILE A 102 -19.18 -2.67 4.54
N GLU A 103 -20.39 -2.68 3.99
CA GLU A 103 -21.43 -3.64 4.37
C GLU A 103 -21.03 -5.09 4.05
N THR A 104 -20.40 -5.32 2.90
CA THR A 104 -19.90 -6.64 2.49
C THR A 104 -18.83 -7.16 3.46
N TRP A 105 -17.80 -6.36 3.74
CA TRP A 105 -16.69 -6.79 4.59
C TRP A 105 -17.02 -6.77 6.08
N ARG A 106 -17.99 -5.95 6.50
CA ARG A 106 -18.53 -5.96 7.86
C ARG A 106 -19.22 -7.29 8.17
N ALA A 107 -19.92 -7.88 7.20
CA ALA A 107 -20.50 -9.22 7.35
C ALA A 107 -19.41 -10.31 7.48
N SER A 108 -18.29 -10.14 6.77
CA SER A 108 -17.16 -11.08 6.76
C SER A 108 -16.20 -10.94 7.95
N ALA A 109 -16.14 -9.77 8.60
CA ALA A 109 -15.27 -9.51 9.75
C ALA A 109 -15.71 -10.22 11.04
N GLY A 110 -16.91 -10.82 11.06
CA GLY A 110 -17.36 -11.77 12.08
C GLY A 110 -17.95 -11.13 13.35
N TYR A 111 -19.28 -11.06 13.41
CA TYR A 111 -20.06 -10.78 14.61
C TYR A 111 -19.81 -11.84 15.70
N ASN A 112 -19.14 -11.47 16.79
CA ASN A 112 -19.04 -12.25 18.02
C ASN A 112 -19.93 -11.60 19.11
N PRO A 113 -21.17 -12.07 19.34
CA PRO A 113 -22.06 -11.50 20.37
C PRO A 113 -21.60 -11.81 21.81
N PHE A 114 -20.54 -12.59 21.98
CA PHE A 114 -20.03 -13.01 23.29
C PHE A 114 -18.71 -12.34 23.71
N ALA A 115 -18.22 -11.37 22.93
CA ALA A 115 -17.00 -10.62 23.28
C ALA A 115 -17.26 -9.46 24.25
N SER A 116 -18.14 -9.65 25.24
CA SER A 116 -18.20 -8.80 26.42
C SER A 116 -18.20 -9.66 27.69
N ALA A 117 -17.09 -9.57 28.40
CA ALA A 117 -16.91 -9.83 29.83
C ALA A 117 -17.28 -11.23 30.38
N GLY A 118 -16.26 -12.05 30.58
CA GLY A 118 -16.16 -12.92 31.76
C GLY A 118 -16.33 -14.43 31.53
N VAL A 119 -15.47 -15.17 32.24
CA VAL A 119 -15.46 -16.62 32.48
C VAL A 119 -14.79 -17.50 31.41
N SER A 120 -13.50 -17.72 31.64
CA SER A 120 -12.79 -18.94 31.22
C SER A 120 -13.27 -20.12 32.06
N LEU A 121 -13.80 -21.17 31.42
CA LEU A 121 -13.81 -22.54 31.94
C LEU A 121 -13.74 -23.53 30.77
N GLY A 122 -13.02 -24.61 31.02
CA GLY A 122 -12.46 -25.50 30.00
C GLY A 122 -13.42 -26.50 29.37
N GLY A 123 -12.91 -27.16 28.33
CA GLY A 123 -13.15 -28.56 28.01
C GLY A 123 -14.54 -28.93 27.47
N GLY A 124 -14.58 -29.35 26.20
CA GLY A 124 -15.69 -30.15 25.68
C GLY A 124 -15.79 -30.09 24.17
N GLY A 125 -15.27 -31.11 23.50
CA GLY A 125 -15.54 -31.31 22.07
C GLY A 125 -17.03 -31.51 21.83
N ALA A 126 -17.60 -30.71 20.93
CA ALA A 126 -18.89 -30.96 20.32
C ALA A 126 -18.68 -31.04 18.81
N ALA A 127 -18.97 -32.22 18.27
CA ALA A 127 -18.87 -32.54 16.86
C ALA A 127 -19.77 -31.61 16.04
N LEU A 128 -19.19 -30.91 15.06
CA LEU A 128 -19.94 -30.18 14.04
C LEU A 128 -20.56 -31.18 13.06
N ASP A 129 -21.83 -30.93 12.73
CA ASP A 129 -22.66 -31.72 11.83
C ASP A 129 -21.97 -31.85 10.44
N PRO A 130 -21.76 -33.08 9.89
CA PRO A 130 -21.07 -33.30 8.61
C PRO A 130 -21.63 -32.53 7.41
N ARG A 131 -22.86 -32.01 7.54
CA ARG A 131 -23.52 -31.17 6.53
C ARG A 131 -22.98 -29.74 6.49
N GLU A 132 -22.62 -29.14 7.63
CA GLU A 132 -22.05 -27.79 7.69
C GLU A 132 -20.59 -27.78 7.21
N ALA A 133 -19.83 -28.83 7.50
CA ALA A 133 -18.46 -29.00 6.97
C ALA A 133 -18.44 -29.12 5.43
N ARG A 134 -19.49 -29.71 4.82
CA ARG A 134 -19.66 -29.78 3.36
C ARG A 134 -20.07 -28.45 2.74
N LEU A 135 -20.92 -27.66 3.40
CA LEU A 135 -21.30 -26.33 2.88
C LEU A 135 -20.12 -25.34 2.91
N ARG A 136 -19.26 -25.40 3.93
CA ARG A 136 -18.02 -24.58 3.98
C ARG A 136 -17.03 -24.93 2.87
N LYS A 137 -17.01 -26.20 2.42
CA LYS A 137 -16.15 -26.65 1.31
C LYS A 137 -16.69 -26.28 -0.08
N PHE A 138 -17.94 -25.82 -0.17
CA PHE A 138 -18.60 -25.50 -1.45
C PHE A 138 -18.71 -23.99 -1.73
N ASN A 139 -18.68 -23.13 -0.69
CA ASN A 139 -18.68 -21.67 -0.83
C ASN A 139 -17.27 -21.05 -0.92
N GLN A 140 -16.21 -21.86 -0.93
CA GLN A 140 -14.84 -21.38 -1.16
C GLN A 140 -14.40 -21.69 -2.60
N VAL A 141 -15.23 -21.29 -3.56
CA VAL A 141 -14.87 -21.18 -4.98
C VAL A 141 -15.45 -19.88 -5.51
N ASP A 142 -15.06 -18.77 -4.88
CA ASP A 142 -15.10 -17.49 -5.57
C ASP A 142 -13.74 -17.27 -6.22
N LEU A 143 -13.82 -16.85 -7.49
CA LEU A 143 -12.70 -16.59 -8.36
C LEU A 143 -11.71 -15.66 -7.67
N VAL A 144 -10.51 -16.16 -7.41
CA VAL A 144 -9.35 -15.34 -7.11
C VAL A 144 -9.22 -14.33 -8.26
N PRO A 145 -9.38 -13.01 -8.05
CA PRO A 145 -9.00 -12.05 -9.07
C PRO A 145 -7.52 -12.27 -9.32
N ALA A 146 -7.12 -12.32 -10.60
CA ALA A 146 -5.72 -12.47 -11.00
C ALA A 146 -4.87 -11.43 -10.25
N VAL A 147 -4.26 -11.83 -9.15
CA VAL A 147 -3.17 -11.11 -8.54
C VAL A 147 -2.05 -11.29 -9.54
N VAL A 148 -1.91 -10.31 -10.43
CA VAL A 148 -0.63 -10.08 -11.08
C VAL A 148 0.32 -9.85 -9.90
N PRO A 149 1.31 -10.73 -9.64
CA PRO A 149 2.27 -10.46 -8.60
C PRO A 149 2.91 -9.13 -8.97
N ALA A 150 2.68 -8.11 -8.13
CA ALA A 150 3.40 -6.87 -8.23
C ALA A 150 4.87 -7.24 -8.23
N ILE A 151 5.55 -6.94 -9.33
CA ILE A 151 7.01 -6.98 -9.38
C ILE A 151 7.44 -6.07 -8.24
N ALA A 152 7.97 -6.67 -7.18
CA ALA A 152 8.54 -5.91 -6.08
C ALA A 152 9.57 -4.94 -6.68
N PRO A 153 9.57 -3.66 -6.28
CA PRO A 153 10.61 -2.75 -6.71
C PRO A 153 11.95 -3.41 -6.37
N ALA A 154 12.87 -3.39 -7.35
CA ALA A 154 14.21 -3.93 -7.15
C ALA A 154 14.76 -3.39 -5.82
N PRO A 155 15.35 -4.25 -4.96
CA PRO A 155 15.90 -3.78 -3.70
C PRO A 155 16.88 -2.66 -4.01
N ALA A 156 16.63 -1.49 -3.43
CA ALA A 156 17.44 -0.30 -3.60
C ALA A 156 18.92 -0.66 -3.34
N PRO A 157 19.88 -0.05 -4.07
CA PRO A 157 21.28 -0.22 -3.76
C PRO A 157 21.48 0.09 -2.27
N VAL A 158 22.35 -0.69 -1.62
CA VAL A 158 22.71 -0.48 -0.22
C VAL A 158 23.36 0.90 -0.12
N THR A 159 22.54 1.92 0.13
CA THR A 159 22.98 3.23 0.57
C THR A 159 23.53 3.06 1.96
N LEU A 160 24.72 3.61 2.17
CA LEU A 160 25.39 3.64 3.46
C LEU A 160 24.41 4.00 4.56
N THR A 161 24.45 3.25 5.67
CA THR A 161 23.77 3.69 6.88
C THR A 161 24.50 4.93 7.38
N ALA A 162 23.77 5.94 7.87
CA ALA A 162 24.35 7.18 8.36
C ALA A 162 25.41 6.95 9.47
N GLU A 163 25.27 5.85 10.21
CA GLU A 163 26.21 5.40 11.24
C GLU A 163 27.56 4.96 10.64
N GLN A 164 27.54 4.24 9.51
CA GLN A 164 28.76 3.79 8.82
C GLN A 164 29.52 4.93 8.14
N GLU A 165 28.81 5.91 7.59
CA GLU A 165 29.41 7.15 7.06
C GLU A 165 30.09 7.97 8.16
N ALA A 166 29.48 8.04 9.34
CA ALA A 166 30.04 8.74 10.50
C ALA A 166 31.32 8.07 11.01
N GLU A 167 31.34 6.73 11.11
CA GLU A 167 32.53 5.98 11.53
C GLU A 167 33.70 6.12 10.55
N ASP A 168 33.44 6.12 9.24
CA ASP A 168 34.47 6.30 8.20
C ASP A 168 35.02 7.73 8.22
N ALA A 169 34.16 8.73 8.45
CA ALA A 169 34.56 10.12 8.62
C ALA A 169 35.42 10.33 9.87
N GLU A 170 35.09 9.68 10.98
CA GLU A 170 35.86 9.73 12.24
C GLU A 170 37.25 9.09 12.07
N LEU A 171 37.35 7.93 11.41
CA LEU A 171 38.62 7.28 11.10
C LEU A 171 39.50 8.12 10.16
N ALA A 172 38.89 8.79 9.17
CA ALA A 172 39.61 9.70 8.27
C ALA A 172 40.10 10.96 9.01
N GLN A 173 39.29 11.51 9.92
CA GLN A 173 39.67 12.66 10.74
C GLN A 173 40.81 12.30 11.71
N ALA A 174 40.78 11.11 12.33
CA ALA A 174 41.84 10.61 13.20
C ALA A 174 43.17 10.38 12.46
N LEU A 175 43.11 9.88 11.21
CA LEU A 175 44.28 9.75 10.34
C LEU A 175 44.90 11.13 10.04
N ALA A 176 44.08 12.12 9.68
CA ALA A 176 44.54 13.47 9.37
C ALA A 176 45.18 14.16 10.58
N GLN A 177 44.59 14.02 11.77
CA GLN A 177 45.16 14.53 13.02
C GLN A 177 46.52 13.88 13.32
N SER A 178 46.62 12.55 13.19
CA SER A 178 47.88 11.82 13.45
C SER A 178 48.98 12.18 12.44
N GLN A 179 48.63 12.48 11.18
CA GLN A 179 49.57 12.96 10.16
C GLN A 179 50.08 14.38 10.47
N GLN A 180 49.21 15.27 10.93
CA GLN A 180 49.60 16.62 11.36
C GLN A 180 50.54 16.58 12.58
N GLU A 181 50.27 15.70 13.55
CA GLU A 181 51.13 15.49 14.72
C GLU A 181 52.51 14.93 14.36
N LEU A 182 52.60 14.12 13.29
CA LEU A 182 53.86 13.60 12.76
C LEU A 182 54.67 14.70 12.08
N THR A 183 54.04 15.55 11.25
CA THR A 183 54.72 16.68 10.60
C THR A 183 55.24 17.69 11.62
N GLN A 184 54.44 18.03 12.64
CA GLN A 184 54.86 18.92 13.72
C GLN A 184 56.02 18.35 14.53
N ALA A 185 56.07 17.03 14.73
CA ALA A 185 57.18 16.37 15.41
C ALA A 185 58.47 16.40 14.57
N GLN A 186 58.37 16.29 13.24
CA GLN A 186 59.52 16.34 12.34
C GLN A 186 60.09 17.77 12.20
N ASP A 187 59.24 18.80 12.19
CA ASP A 187 59.67 20.21 12.10
C ASP A 187 60.39 20.71 13.37
N SER A 188 60.08 20.13 14.53
CA SER A 188 60.73 20.44 15.81
C SER A 188 62.19 19.96 15.93
N VAL A 189 62.65 19.11 15.01
CA VAL A 189 64.03 18.59 14.98
C VAL A 189 65.01 19.57 14.28
N THR A 190 64.51 20.57 13.56
CA THR A 190 65.38 21.48 12.77
C THR A 190 65.71 22.83 13.41
N ASN A 191 65.17 23.18 14.57
CA ASN A 191 65.49 24.44 15.24
C ASN A 191 65.63 24.25 16.75
N ASN A 192 66.86 24.14 17.26
CA ASN A 192 67.18 24.44 18.65
C ASN A 192 68.65 24.83 18.80
N THR A 193 68.93 26.13 18.77
CA THR A 193 70.08 26.74 19.44
C THR A 193 69.60 27.95 20.24
N ALA A 194 69.27 27.74 21.51
CA ALA A 194 69.32 28.75 22.57
C ALA A 194 69.18 28.03 23.94
N PRO A 195 70.02 28.34 24.96
CA PRO A 195 69.85 27.77 26.29
C PRO A 195 68.78 28.54 27.07
N ALA A 196 67.89 27.82 27.74
CA ALA A 196 66.88 28.39 28.62
C ALA A 196 67.50 28.84 29.96
N GLU A 197 67.17 30.07 30.34
CA GLU A 197 67.60 30.75 31.56
C GLU A 197 66.80 30.22 32.78
N MET A 198 67.50 29.98 33.90
CA MET A 198 66.91 29.46 35.14
C MET A 198 65.96 30.48 35.79
N ALA A 199 64.65 30.34 35.60
CA ALA A 199 63.64 31.11 36.32
C ALA A 199 63.06 30.30 37.50
N LEU A 200 63.16 30.85 38.70
CA LEU A 200 62.58 30.28 39.93
C LEU A 200 61.03 30.30 39.86
N PRO A 201 60.34 29.28 40.41
CA PRO A 201 58.88 29.21 40.36
C PRO A 201 58.23 30.37 41.13
N PRO A 202 57.09 30.90 40.64
CA PRO A 202 56.39 32.00 41.29
C PRO A 202 55.76 31.50 42.60
N VAL A 203 56.01 32.24 43.69
CA VAL A 203 55.36 32.04 45.00
C VAL A 203 54.53 33.28 45.35
N ASN A 204 53.58 33.16 46.27
CA ASN A 204 52.77 34.29 46.69
C ASN A 204 53.61 35.37 47.41
N GLU A 205 53.93 36.45 46.70
CA GLU A 205 54.82 37.53 47.16
C GLU A 205 54.29 38.26 48.41
N ALA A 206 52.98 38.28 48.63
CA ALA A 206 52.38 38.94 49.79
C ALA A 206 52.70 38.20 51.11
N PHE A 207 52.56 36.87 51.11
CA PHE A 207 52.92 36.05 52.28
C PHE A 207 54.43 35.95 52.45
N LEU A 208 55.18 35.91 51.36
CA LEU A 208 56.64 35.95 51.40
C LEU A 208 57.14 37.21 52.10
N SER A 209 56.59 38.38 51.74
CA SER A 209 56.96 39.66 52.36
C SER A 209 56.64 39.68 53.86
N GLN A 210 55.47 39.16 54.26
CA GLN A 210 55.07 39.08 55.67
C GLN A 210 55.98 38.16 56.49
N LEU A 211 56.36 37.00 55.95
CA LEU A 211 57.29 36.09 56.62
C LEU A 211 58.70 36.69 56.78
N VAL A 212 59.17 37.43 55.77
CA VAL A 212 60.45 38.15 55.85
C VAL A 212 60.38 39.30 56.86
N GLU A 213 59.27 40.04 56.92
CA GLU A 213 59.04 41.08 57.94
C GLU A 213 58.97 40.51 59.36
N MET A 214 58.45 39.29 59.52
CA MET A 214 58.45 38.56 60.80
C MET A 214 59.85 38.01 61.18
N GLY A 215 60.86 38.18 60.32
CA GLY A 215 62.25 37.86 60.59
C GLY A 215 62.72 36.51 60.03
N PHE A 216 61.92 35.82 59.20
CA PHE A 216 62.35 34.59 58.55
C PHE A 216 63.20 34.88 57.30
N PRO A 217 64.34 34.18 57.10
CA PRO A 217 65.13 34.32 55.88
C PRO A 217 64.34 33.97 54.62
N ASP A 218 64.57 34.70 53.53
CA ASP A 218 63.86 34.57 52.25
C ASP A 218 63.84 33.13 51.70
N VAL A 219 64.96 32.40 51.84
CA VAL A 219 65.06 30.99 51.41
C VAL A 219 64.12 30.08 52.20
N ARG A 220 64.04 30.26 53.53
CA ARG A 220 63.14 29.48 54.39
C ARG A 220 61.68 29.81 54.10
N ALA A 221 61.36 31.10 53.97
CA ALA A 221 60.02 31.57 53.67
C ALA A 221 59.51 31.05 52.32
N ARG A 222 60.35 31.05 51.27
CA ARG A 222 60.01 30.44 49.97
C ARG A 222 59.87 28.92 50.07
N LYS A 223 60.73 28.23 50.81
CA LYS A 223 60.65 26.77 51.01
C LYS A 223 59.34 26.37 51.71
N ALA A 224 58.93 27.13 52.72
CA ALA A 224 57.67 26.93 53.43
C ALA A 224 56.45 27.17 52.54
N LEU A 225 56.45 28.25 51.75
CA LEU A 225 55.36 28.54 50.80
C LEU A 225 55.24 27.45 49.73
N LEU A 226 56.35 26.94 49.21
CA LEU A 226 56.35 25.87 48.23
C LEU A 226 55.94 24.51 48.84
N ALA A 227 56.39 24.19 50.06
CA ALA A 227 56.04 22.96 50.75
C ALA A 227 54.55 22.92 51.14
N THR A 228 53.96 24.08 51.45
CA THR A 228 52.53 24.23 51.80
C THR A 228 51.65 24.56 50.59
N ASN A 229 52.23 24.69 49.38
CA ASN A 229 51.55 25.06 48.13
C ASN A 229 50.75 26.38 48.24
N ASP A 230 51.42 27.45 48.67
CA ASP A 230 50.85 28.79 48.92
C ASP A 230 49.65 28.76 49.89
N GLY A 231 49.74 27.94 50.95
CA GLY A 231 48.72 27.83 52.00
C GLY A 231 48.57 29.10 52.86
N ASN A 232 47.76 29.00 53.93
CA ASN A 232 47.56 30.14 54.84
C ASN A 232 48.88 30.50 55.56
N LEU A 233 49.07 31.78 55.93
CA LEU A 233 50.29 32.26 56.59
C LEU A 233 50.63 31.44 57.85
N GLU A 234 49.61 31.11 58.65
CA GLU A 234 49.76 30.28 59.85
C GLU A 234 50.28 28.87 59.56
N GLN A 235 49.91 28.28 58.41
CA GLN A 235 50.40 26.96 58.01
C GLN A 235 51.87 27.03 57.59
N CYS A 236 52.28 28.12 56.95
CA CYS A 236 53.69 28.37 56.60
C CYS A 236 54.54 28.55 57.87
N ILE A 237 54.03 29.27 58.87
CA ILE A 237 54.71 29.48 60.16
C ILE A 237 54.82 28.17 60.93
N ASN A 238 53.75 27.37 61.01
CA ASN A 238 53.79 26.07 61.67
C ASN A 238 54.78 25.13 60.98
N TRP A 239 54.82 25.11 59.65
CA TRP A 239 55.80 24.33 58.90
C TRP A 239 57.23 24.78 59.18
N LEU A 240 57.48 26.09 59.26
CA LEU A 240 58.79 26.64 59.61
C LEU A 240 59.23 26.26 61.03
N ASP A 241 58.32 26.24 62.00
CA ASP A 241 58.59 25.85 63.38
C ASP A 241 58.92 24.36 63.49
N GLU A 242 58.20 23.51 62.75
CA GLU A 242 58.42 22.06 62.71
C GLU A 242 59.76 21.66 62.06
N HIS A 243 60.28 22.49 61.14
CA HIS A 243 61.47 22.19 60.34
C HIS A 243 62.67 23.10 60.68
N GLN A 244 62.60 23.88 61.78
CA GLN A 244 63.62 24.91 62.10
C GLN A 244 65.03 24.34 62.38
N ASP A 245 65.11 23.08 62.80
CA ASP A 245 66.33 22.35 63.13
C ASP A 245 66.88 21.51 61.97
N ASP A 246 66.21 21.51 60.81
CA ASP A 246 66.63 20.73 59.65
C ASP A 246 67.90 21.32 59.04
N ALA A 247 68.93 20.49 58.88
CA ALA A 247 70.24 20.91 58.38
C ALA A 247 70.22 21.47 56.94
N ASP A 248 69.14 21.21 56.18
CA ASP A 248 68.94 21.64 54.80
C ASP A 248 67.92 22.79 54.66
N ILE A 249 67.39 23.34 55.75
CA ILE A 249 66.38 24.42 55.68
C ILE A 249 66.94 25.72 55.07
N ASP A 250 68.25 25.98 55.25
CA ASP A 250 68.95 27.15 54.69
C ASP A 250 69.58 26.88 53.31
N VAL A 251 69.45 25.67 52.77
CA VAL A 251 70.02 25.32 51.46
C VAL A 251 69.10 25.84 50.35
N PRO A 252 69.64 26.64 49.39
CA PRO A 252 68.86 27.12 48.25
C PRO A 252 68.25 25.96 47.45
N ILE A 253 66.96 26.07 47.13
CA ILE A 253 66.21 25.02 46.44
C ILE A 253 66.77 24.83 45.02
N GLN A 254 67.29 23.64 44.73
CA GLN A 254 67.64 23.22 43.38
C GLN A 254 66.44 22.51 42.74
N PHE A 255 65.75 23.18 41.83
CA PHE A 255 64.63 22.59 41.12
C PHE A 255 65.15 21.68 39.99
N ILE A 256 64.94 20.37 40.13
CA ILE A 256 65.06 19.43 39.01
C ILE A 256 63.71 19.43 38.30
N ASP A 257 63.73 19.80 37.02
CA ASP A 257 62.54 20.02 36.20
C ASP A 257 61.73 18.72 36.02
N MET A 258 60.63 18.56 36.76
CA MET A 258 59.72 17.42 36.61
C MET A 258 58.85 17.48 35.34
N ALA A 259 58.98 18.53 34.51
CA ALA A 259 58.32 18.65 33.22
C ALA A 259 58.76 17.56 32.20
N ALA A 260 59.87 16.86 32.45
CA ALA A 260 60.41 15.82 31.57
C ALA A 260 59.67 14.45 31.62
N HIS A 261 58.65 14.26 32.47
CA HIS A 261 57.97 12.95 32.61
C HIS A 261 56.67 12.76 31.80
N LYS A 262 56.25 13.73 30.97
CA LYS A 262 55.36 13.40 29.85
C LYS A 262 56.23 12.93 28.69
N ARG A 263 56.46 11.62 28.59
CA ARG A 263 57.01 11.01 27.36
C ARG A 263 56.09 11.39 26.20
N THR A 264 56.49 12.38 25.42
CA THR A 264 55.87 12.69 24.13
C THR A 264 56.23 11.53 23.20
N LEU A 265 55.22 10.94 22.54
CA LEU A 265 55.42 9.86 21.57
C LEU A 265 56.51 10.27 20.58
N THR A 266 57.52 9.41 20.46
CA THR A 266 58.62 9.61 19.52
C THR A 266 58.08 9.71 18.09
N ALA A 267 58.81 10.38 17.19
CA ALA A 267 58.38 10.51 15.80
C ALA A 267 58.15 9.14 15.13
N GLU A 268 58.88 8.11 15.57
CA GLU A 268 58.74 6.73 15.12
C GLU A 268 57.43 6.08 15.61
N GLU A 269 57.06 6.27 16.88
CA GLU A 269 55.78 5.77 17.40
C GLU A 269 54.56 6.47 16.77
N LYS A 270 54.68 7.78 16.47
CA LYS A 270 53.64 8.52 15.74
C LYS A 270 53.50 8.03 14.30
N ALA A 271 54.61 7.69 13.63
CA ALA A 271 54.59 7.09 12.30
C ALA A 271 53.93 5.70 12.30
N ALA A 272 54.22 4.88 13.31
CA ALA A 272 53.57 3.58 13.49
C ALA A 272 52.05 3.68 13.66
N LYS A 273 51.58 4.68 14.42
CA LYS A 273 50.14 4.94 14.62
C LYS A 273 49.43 5.37 13.33
N VAL A 274 50.10 6.15 12.47
CA VAL A 274 49.57 6.52 11.15
C VAL A 274 49.45 5.29 10.24
N GLU A 275 50.44 4.40 10.23
CA GLU A 275 50.38 3.16 9.44
C GLU A 275 49.30 2.19 9.96
N GLU A 276 49.13 2.08 11.28
CA GLU A 276 48.05 1.29 11.88
C GLU A 276 46.65 1.79 11.46
N LEU A 277 46.43 3.11 11.49
CA LEU A 277 45.16 3.71 11.06
C LEU A 277 44.89 3.49 9.56
N LYS A 278 45.91 3.56 8.70
CA LYS A 278 45.78 3.24 7.27
C LYS A 278 45.37 1.80 7.04
N LEU A 279 46.01 0.85 7.73
CA LEU A 279 45.68 -0.57 7.63
C LEU A 279 44.24 -0.85 8.08
N LYS A 280 43.78 -0.19 9.14
CA LYS A 280 42.41 -0.33 9.65
C LYS A 280 41.37 0.20 8.66
N ILE A 281 41.63 1.34 8.01
CA ILE A 281 40.77 1.89 6.95
C ILE A 281 40.73 0.94 5.74
N GLU A 282 41.88 0.39 5.33
CA GLU A 282 41.94 -0.54 4.20
C GLU A 282 41.21 -1.87 4.48
N GLN A 283 41.33 -2.40 5.70
CA GLN A 283 40.60 -3.59 6.14
C GLN A 283 39.09 -3.37 6.10
N LYS A 284 38.58 -2.28 6.67
CA LYS A 284 37.14 -1.93 6.59
C LYS A 284 36.66 -1.77 5.15
N ARG A 285 37.48 -1.17 4.26
CA ARG A 285 37.14 -1.02 2.84
C ARG A 285 37.02 -2.38 2.13
N LYS A 286 37.94 -3.32 2.41
CA LYS A 286 37.91 -4.67 1.85
C LYS A 286 36.70 -5.47 2.33
N GLU A 287 36.41 -5.43 3.63
CA GLU A 287 35.25 -6.09 4.21
C GLU A 287 33.93 -5.59 3.59
N ARG A 288 33.82 -4.28 3.36
CA ARG A 288 32.66 -3.68 2.69
C ARG A 288 32.52 -4.11 1.23
N GLU A 289 33.63 -4.19 0.50
CA GLU A 289 33.62 -4.69 -0.88
C GLU A 289 33.15 -6.16 -0.95
N GLU A 290 33.55 -6.98 0.02
CA GLU A 290 33.09 -8.36 0.14
C GLU A 290 31.61 -8.46 0.52
N LEU A 291 31.11 -7.60 1.41
CA LEU A 291 29.70 -7.55 1.76
C LEU A 291 28.84 -7.12 0.57
N ALA A 292 29.26 -6.10 -0.18
CA ALA A 292 28.58 -5.67 -1.41
C ALA A 292 28.50 -6.80 -2.45
N LYS A 293 29.59 -7.57 -2.64
CA LYS A 293 29.59 -8.76 -3.50
C LYS A 293 28.63 -9.84 -3.02
N LYS A 294 28.53 -10.07 -1.70
CA LYS A 294 27.57 -11.03 -1.12
C LYS A 294 26.12 -10.59 -1.32
N ASP A 295 25.84 -9.29 -1.14
CA ASP A 295 24.51 -8.72 -1.35
C ASP A 295 24.10 -8.76 -2.84
N ASP A 296 25.03 -8.52 -3.76
CA ASP A 296 24.80 -8.68 -5.20
C ASP A 296 24.42 -10.13 -5.55
N VAL A 297 25.15 -11.11 -5.01
CA VAL A 297 24.85 -12.53 -5.20
C VAL A 297 23.49 -12.88 -4.60
N ALA A 298 23.16 -12.37 -3.41
CA ALA A 298 21.86 -12.60 -2.77
C ALA A 298 20.71 -11.99 -3.58
N ARG A 299 20.87 -10.77 -4.10
CA ARG A 299 19.90 -10.13 -5.01
C ARG A 299 19.67 -10.95 -6.27
N GLU A 300 20.74 -11.44 -6.89
CA GLU A 300 20.64 -12.26 -8.10
C GLU A 300 19.98 -13.62 -7.83
N ILE A 301 20.20 -14.23 -6.66
CA ILE A 301 19.50 -15.44 -6.21
C ILE A 301 18.01 -15.14 -5.99
N ALA A 302 17.68 -14.06 -5.29
CA ALA A 302 16.30 -13.65 -5.03
C ALA A 302 15.53 -13.40 -6.35
N ARG A 303 16.15 -12.71 -7.32
CA ARG A 303 15.58 -12.49 -8.66
C ARG A 303 15.23 -13.81 -9.36
N ARG A 304 16.13 -14.80 -9.31
CA ARG A 304 15.92 -16.13 -9.91
C ARG A 304 14.81 -16.90 -9.21
N ASN A 305 14.73 -16.83 -7.89
CA ASN A 305 13.70 -17.51 -7.11
C ASN A 305 12.32 -16.88 -7.34
N MET A 306 12.22 -15.54 -7.33
CA MET A 306 10.96 -14.84 -7.65
C MET A 306 10.44 -15.17 -9.05
N GLY A 307 11.33 -15.29 -10.05
CA GLY A 307 10.93 -15.72 -11.38
C GLY A 307 10.38 -17.16 -11.43
N LYS A 308 11.00 -18.08 -10.70
CA LYS A 308 10.54 -19.48 -10.60
C LYS A 308 9.22 -19.59 -9.85
N GLU A 309 9.07 -18.87 -8.74
CA GLU A 309 7.84 -18.84 -7.93
C GLU A 309 6.68 -18.22 -8.70
N ALA A 310 6.92 -17.16 -9.48
CA ALA A 310 5.89 -16.56 -10.33
C ALA A 310 5.39 -17.52 -11.43
N ILE A 311 6.29 -18.30 -12.03
CA ILE A 311 5.93 -19.32 -13.02
C ILE A 311 5.15 -20.46 -12.35
N ALA A 312 5.63 -20.97 -11.21
CA ALA A 312 4.94 -22.03 -10.48
C ALA A 312 3.52 -21.61 -10.03
N ALA A 313 3.37 -20.39 -9.50
CA ALA A 313 2.07 -19.85 -9.10
C ALA A 313 1.09 -19.73 -10.29
N LYS A 314 1.60 -19.36 -11.48
CA LYS A 314 0.79 -19.29 -12.70
C LYS A 314 0.32 -20.68 -13.15
N GLU A 315 1.22 -21.67 -13.16
CA GLU A 315 0.89 -23.05 -13.52
C GLU A 315 -0.15 -23.66 -12.57
N GLU A 316 -0.02 -23.40 -11.26
CA GLU A 316 -1.00 -23.84 -10.26
C GLU A 316 -2.37 -23.21 -10.48
N TYR A 317 -2.42 -21.90 -10.75
CA TYR A 317 -3.66 -21.19 -11.06
C TYR A 317 -4.34 -21.78 -12.31
N ASP A 318 -3.60 -21.98 -13.40
CA ASP A 318 -4.13 -22.53 -14.65
C ASP A 318 -4.61 -23.99 -14.47
N ALA A 319 -3.94 -24.77 -13.63
CA ALA A 319 -4.35 -26.12 -13.25
C ALA A 319 -5.67 -26.13 -12.46
N ILE A 320 -5.83 -25.20 -11.51
CA ILE A 320 -7.07 -25.03 -10.73
C ILE A 320 -8.22 -24.63 -11.65
N GLN A 321 -8.01 -23.67 -12.56
CA GLN A 321 -9.02 -23.23 -13.53
C GLN A 321 -9.47 -24.39 -14.44
N THR A 322 -8.52 -25.16 -14.96
CA THR A 322 -8.80 -26.32 -15.80
C THR A 322 -9.58 -27.39 -15.05
N ARG A 323 -9.25 -27.63 -13.78
CA ARG A 323 -9.96 -28.60 -12.93
C ARG A 323 -11.41 -28.18 -12.67
N LEU A 324 -11.64 -26.91 -12.33
CA LEU A 324 -12.98 -26.37 -12.11
C LEU A 324 -13.84 -26.46 -13.37
N LEU A 325 -13.28 -26.13 -14.54
CA LEU A 325 -14.00 -26.24 -15.81
C LEU A 325 -14.40 -27.69 -16.11
N ARG A 326 -13.50 -28.66 -15.88
CA ARG A 326 -13.81 -30.08 -16.06
C ARG A 326 -14.89 -30.57 -15.10
N GLU A 327 -14.88 -30.15 -13.85
CA GLU A 327 -15.92 -30.50 -12.88
C GLU A 327 -17.28 -29.89 -13.25
N LYS A 328 -17.29 -28.64 -13.72
CA LYS A 328 -18.50 -27.98 -14.24
C LYS A 328 -19.08 -28.73 -15.43
N GLN A 329 -18.27 -29.06 -16.43
CA GLN A 329 -18.70 -29.86 -17.59
C GLN A 329 -19.20 -31.25 -17.18
N ARG A 330 -18.58 -31.88 -16.20
CA ARG A 330 -19.04 -33.17 -15.66
C ARG A 330 -20.40 -33.04 -15.00
N LYS A 331 -20.64 -31.97 -14.24
CA LYS A 331 -21.92 -31.69 -13.58
C LYS A 331 -23.02 -31.42 -14.62
N GLU A 332 -22.77 -30.56 -15.59
CA GLU A 332 -23.70 -30.28 -16.71
C GLU A 332 -24.04 -31.56 -17.49
N LYS A 333 -23.04 -32.42 -17.76
CA LYS A 333 -23.26 -33.70 -18.44
C LYS A 333 -24.12 -34.67 -17.62
N LEU A 334 -23.97 -34.69 -16.29
CA LEU A 334 -24.79 -35.51 -15.40
C LEU A 334 -26.23 -34.98 -15.30
N GLU A 335 -26.39 -33.66 -15.20
CA GLU A 335 -27.71 -33.00 -15.18
C GLU A 335 -28.46 -33.21 -16.50
N ALA A 336 -27.79 -33.03 -17.64
CA ALA A 336 -28.37 -33.31 -18.95
C ALA A 336 -28.75 -34.79 -19.12
N LYS A 337 -27.96 -35.71 -18.57
CA LYS A 337 -28.30 -37.14 -18.58
C LYS A 337 -29.54 -37.42 -17.72
N ALA A 338 -29.63 -36.83 -16.53
CA ALA A 338 -30.76 -36.98 -15.63
C ALA A 338 -32.05 -36.37 -16.22
N GLU A 339 -31.96 -35.21 -16.87
CA GLU A 339 -33.08 -34.59 -17.57
C GLU A 339 -33.58 -35.45 -18.73
N ARG A 340 -32.66 -36.00 -19.54
CA ARG A 340 -33.00 -36.93 -20.61
C ARG A 340 -33.71 -38.18 -20.08
N GLU A 341 -33.24 -38.74 -18.98
CA GLU A 341 -33.88 -39.91 -18.35
C GLU A 341 -35.28 -39.56 -17.82
N ARG A 342 -35.46 -38.37 -17.25
CA ARG A 342 -36.77 -37.87 -16.80
C ARG A 342 -37.75 -37.71 -17.97
N LEU A 343 -37.31 -37.12 -19.08
CA LEU A 343 -38.13 -36.98 -20.29
C LEU A 343 -38.50 -38.35 -20.88
N LEU A 344 -37.58 -39.30 -20.89
CA LEU A 344 -37.85 -40.66 -21.35
C LEU A 344 -38.90 -41.37 -20.46
N ARG A 345 -38.81 -41.23 -19.14
CA ARG A 345 -39.84 -41.75 -18.22
C ARG A 345 -41.21 -41.12 -18.47
N GLN A 346 -41.25 -39.82 -18.72
CA GLN A 346 -42.52 -39.14 -19.00
C GLN A 346 -43.14 -39.63 -20.31
N LEU A 347 -42.33 -39.79 -21.36
CA LEU A 347 -42.76 -40.39 -22.62
C LEU A 347 -43.24 -41.84 -22.47
N GLU A 348 -42.61 -42.62 -21.58
CA GLU A 348 -43.01 -43.99 -21.29
C GLU A 348 -44.37 -44.04 -20.56
N MET A 349 -44.58 -43.17 -19.58
CA MET A 349 -45.86 -42.99 -18.89
C MET A 349 -46.97 -42.57 -19.86
N ASP A 350 -46.74 -41.54 -20.69
CA ASP A 350 -47.69 -41.09 -21.72
C ASP A 350 -48.03 -42.21 -22.73
N LYS A 351 -47.02 -43.00 -23.14
CA LYS A 351 -47.22 -44.15 -24.03
C LYS A 351 -48.03 -45.26 -23.35
N ALA A 352 -47.78 -45.54 -22.07
CA ALA A 352 -48.54 -46.51 -21.29
C ALA A 352 -50.00 -46.07 -21.12
N GLU A 353 -50.23 -44.78 -20.84
CA GLU A 353 -51.55 -44.18 -20.75
C GLU A 353 -52.32 -44.27 -22.07
N ARG A 354 -51.68 -43.92 -23.20
CA ARG A 354 -52.31 -44.08 -24.54
C ARG A 354 -52.60 -45.54 -24.89
N ARG A 355 -51.74 -46.47 -24.47
CA ARG A 355 -51.97 -47.92 -24.65
C ARG A 355 -53.15 -48.39 -23.79
N ALA A 356 -53.26 -47.91 -22.55
CA ALA A 356 -54.38 -48.20 -21.66
C ALA A 356 -55.71 -47.60 -22.18
N HIS A 357 -55.66 -46.42 -22.80
CA HIS A 357 -56.79 -45.77 -23.45
C HIS A 357 -57.06 -46.24 -24.90
N GLY A 358 -56.44 -47.34 -25.35
CA GLY A 358 -56.77 -47.99 -26.62
C GLY A 358 -56.43 -47.19 -27.88
N GLY A 359 -55.52 -46.20 -27.82
CA GLY A 359 -55.09 -45.43 -28.98
C GLY A 359 -56.11 -44.45 -29.56
N VAL A 360 -57.26 -44.26 -28.90
CA VAL A 360 -58.26 -43.27 -29.31
C VAL A 360 -57.84 -41.91 -28.76
N LEU A 361 -57.30 -41.04 -29.62
CA LEU A 361 -57.19 -39.62 -29.29
C LEU A 361 -58.61 -39.10 -29.08
N ASN A 362 -58.91 -38.60 -27.89
CA ASN A 362 -60.20 -38.00 -27.60
C ASN A 362 -60.43 -36.82 -28.56
N ARG A 363 -61.27 -37.04 -29.59
CA ARG A 363 -61.69 -35.99 -30.54
C ARG A 363 -62.72 -35.04 -29.93
N ASN A 364 -63.23 -35.34 -28.73
CA ASN A 364 -64.26 -34.55 -28.04
C ASN A 364 -63.76 -34.04 -26.69
N ALA A 365 -62.67 -33.27 -26.70
CA ALA A 365 -62.29 -32.37 -25.61
C ALA A 365 -62.38 -30.90 -26.05
N PHE A 366 -63.39 -30.57 -26.86
CA PHE A 366 -63.77 -29.20 -27.22
C PHE A 366 -65.29 -29.06 -27.11
N ASP A 367 -65.80 -29.19 -25.89
CA ASP A 367 -67.08 -28.62 -25.45
C ASP A 367 -67.05 -28.55 -23.92
N GLY A 368 -66.27 -27.59 -23.46
CA GLY A 368 -66.32 -27.08 -22.10
C GLY A 368 -66.00 -25.61 -22.20
N ASP A 369 -66.83 -24.75 -21.62
CA ASP A 369 -66.60 -23.32 -21.50
C ASP A 369 -65.26 -23.06 -20.80
N VAL A 370 -64.20 -23.01 -21.61
CA VAL A 370 -62.92 -22.46 -21.22
C VAL A 370 -63.02 -20.99 -21.59
N ALA A 371 -63.28 -20.16 -20.57
CA ALA A 371 -63.00 -18.74 -20.66
C ALA A 371 -61.60 -18.58 -21.27
N ALA A 372 -61.56 -18.00 -22.48
CA ALA A 372 -60.35 -17.89 -23.27
C ALA A 372 -59.22 -17.34 -22.39
N PRO A 373 -58.11 -18.07 -22.18
CA PRO A 373 -56.90 -17.42 -21.75
C PRO A 373 -56.56 -16.40 -22.84
N ALA A 374 -56.35 -15.15 -22.41
CA ALA A 374 -56.00 -14.03 -23.28
C ALA A 374 -55.00 -14.47 -24.36
N PRO A 375 -55.13 -13.99 -25.60
CA PRO A 375 -54.37 -14.50 -26.74
C PRO A 375 -52.87 -14.50 -26.40
N ALA A 376 -52.33 -15.71 -26.27
CA ALA A 376 -50.89 -15.94 -26.27
C ALA A 376 -50.34 -15.32 -27.56
N ALA A 377 -49.39 -14.42 -27.38
CA ALA A 377 -48.76 -13.67 -28.45
C ALA A 377 -48.39 -14.60 -29.62
N SER A 378 -48.92 -14.27 -30.80
CA SER A 378 -48.56 -14.88 -32.07
C SER A 378 -47.04 -14.98 -32.22
N PRO A 379 -46.50 -16.04 -32.86
CA PRO A 379 -45.08 -16.12 -33.14
C PRO A 379 -44.64 -14.87 -33.92
N ALA A 380 -43.67 -14.16 -33.34
CA ALA A 380 -43.18 -12.89 -33.85
C ALA A 380 -42.82 -13.00 -35.34
N LYS A 381 -43.32 -12.06 -36.14
CA LYS A 381 -42.94 -11.90 -37.54
C LYS A 381 -41.39 -11.81 -37.66
N PRO A 382 -40.77 -12.38 -38.71
CA PRO A 382 -39.34 -12.22 -38.96
C PRO A 382 -38.95 -10.72 -38.92
N MET A 383 -37.81 -10.38 -38.30
CA MET A 383 -37.43 -8.99 -37.96
C MET A 383 -37.40 -8.01 -39.15
N ASP A 384 -37.33 -8.51 -40.38
CA ASP A 384 -37.18 -7.70 -41.59
C ASP A 384 -38.52 -7.16 -42.15
N SER A 385 -39.67 -7.49 -41.53
CA SER A 385 -41.00 -7.03 -41.99
C SER A 385 -41.69 -6.03 -41.06
N LEU A 386 -41.02 -5.59 -39.98
CA LEU A 386 -41.57 -4.63 -39.00
C LEU A 386 -41.21 -3.21 -39.39
N SER A 387 -42.07 -2.23 -39.05
CA SER A 387 -41.72 -0.83 -39.29
C SER A 387 -40.49 -0.41 -38.48
N PRO A 388 -39.67 0.54 -38.95
CA PRO A 388 -38.49 1.02 -38.21
C PRO A 388 -38.82 1.42 -36.76
N THR A 389 -39.98 2.03 -36.54
CA THR A 389 -40.47 2.42 -35.20
C THR A 389 -40.76 1.22 -34.29
N GLU A 390 -41.38 0.16 -34.81
CA GLU A 390 -41.62 -1.07 -34.05
C GLU A 390 -40.33 -1.82 -33.73
N GLN A 391 -39.37 -1.81 -34.66
CA GLN A 391 -38.04 -2.40 -34.44
C GLN A 391 -37.30 -1.66 -33.32
N MET A 392 -37.36 -0.32 -33.30
CA MET A 392 -36.82 0.49 -32.20
C MET A 392 -37.47 0.14 -30.86
N ALA A 393 -38.80 -0.01 -30.81
CA ALA A 393 -39.53 -0.36 -29.59
C ALA A 393 -39.11 -1.73 -29.04
N GLN A 394 -39.01 -2.74 -29.90
CA GLN A 394 -38.56 -4.08 -29.51
C GLN A 394 -37.10 -4.09 -29.04
N ALA A 395 -36.24 -3.30 -29.68
CA ALA A 395 -34.84 -3.17 -29.27
C ALA A 395 -34.70 -2.52 -27.88
N ILE A 396 -35.51 -1.48 -27.59
CA ILE A 396 -35.59 -0.87 -26.26
C ILE A 396 -36.08 -1.86 -25.22
N GLU A 397 -37.11 -2.66 -25.52
CA GLU A 397 -37.65 -3.65 -24.58
C GLU A 397 -36.62 -4.75 -24.28
N ARG A 398 -35.82 -5.17 -25.27
CA ARG A 398 -34.68 -6.08 -25.05
C ARG A 398 -33.60 -5.44 -24.18
N LEU A 399 -33.33 -4.14 -24.34
CA LEU A 399 -32.39 -3.42 -23.47
C LEU A 399 -32.91 -3.28 -22.03
N ARG A 400 -34.23 -3.22 -21.84
CA ARG A 400 -34.89 -3.20 -20.52
C ARG A 400 -34.74 -4.50 -19.73
N GLN A 401 -34.39 -5.61 -20.37
CA GLN A 401 -34.11 -6.86 -19.68
C GLN A 401 -32.77 -6.82 -18.92
N TYR A 402 -31.84 -5.95 -19.32
CA TYR A 402 -30.54 -5.76 -18.66
C TYR A 402 -30.62 -4.78 -17.48
N ARG A 403 -31.50 -5.07 -16.51
CA ARG A 403 -31.66 -4.26 -15.28
C ARG A 403 -30.54 -4.50 -14.27
N VAL A 404 -30.08 -5.75 -14.17
CA VAL A 404 -29.03 -6.15 -13.22
C VAL A 404 -27.71 -5.53 -13.65
N GLY A 405 -27.14 -4.65 -12.82
CA GLY A 405 -25.88 -3.94 -13.11
C GLY A 405 -26.01 -2.60 -13.84
N GLY A 406 -27.21 -2.15 -14.21
CA GLY A 406 -27.42 -0.83 -14.85
C GLY A 406 -26.89 -0.71 -16.29
N ASP A 407 -26.46 -1.82 -16.90
CA ASP A 407 -25.91 -1.86 -18.25
C ASP A 407 -26.96 -1.43 -19.31
N GLY A 408 -28.22 -1.82 -19.14
CA GLY A 408 -29.31 -1.41 -20.04
C GLY A 408 -29.58 0.10 -20.02
N LEU A 409 -29.59 0.72 -18.84
CA LEU A 409 -29.74 2.17 -18.71
C LEU A 409 -28.55 2.93 -19.31
N THR A 410 -27.34 2.42 -19.08
CA THR A 410 -26.11 2.98 -19.65
C THR A 410 -26.12 2.90 -21.17
N ALA A 411 -26.60 1.79 -21.73
CA ALA A 411 -26.78 1.60 -23.17
C ALA A 411 -27.76 2.61 -23.75
N LEU A 412 -28.94 2.77 -23.14
CA LEU A 412 -29.97 3.72 -23.58
C LEU A 412 -29.47 5.17 -23.56
N LYS A 413 -28.76 5.60 -22.49
CA LYS A 413 -28.13 6.92 -22.42
C LYS A 413 -27.06 7.11 -23.49
N THR A 414 -26.28 6.06 -23.78
CA THR A 414 -25.25 6.11 -24.82
C THR A 414 -25.87 6.22 -26.21
N LEU A 415 -26.93 5.46 -26.50
CA LEU A 415 -27.71 5.57 -27.73
C LEU A 415 -28.36 6.95 -27.88
N GLN A 416 -28.87 7.51 -26.79
CA GLN A 416 -29.44 8.86 -26.75
C GLN A 416 -28.41 9.91 -27.15
N ILE A 417 -27.16 9.80 -26.67
CA ILE A 417 -26.08 10.71 -27.07
C ILE A 417 -25.82 10.63 -28.58
N TYR A 418 -25.76 9.44 -29.17
CA TYR A 418 -25.53 9.28 -30.60
C TYR A 418 -26.64 9.89 -31.44
N VAL A 419 -27.92 9.62 -31.12
CA VAL A 419 -29.07 10.17 -31.85
C VAL A 419 -29.16 11.69 -31.66
N ARG A 420 -28.98 12.18 -30.43
CA ARG A 420 -29.01 13.62 -30.10
C ARG A 420 -27.95 14.41 -30.86
N ASN A 421 -26.71 13.92 -30.91
CA ASN A 421 -25.62 14.62 -31.58
C ASN A 421 -25.88 14.75 -33.10
N VAL A 422 -26.53 13.75 -33.71
CA VAL A 422 -26.93 13.80 -35.14
C VAL A 422 -28.10 14.76 -35.39
N LEU A 423 -28.99 14.94 -34.40
CA LEU A 423 -30.12 15.87 -34.47
C LEU A 423 -29.71 17.32 -34.22
N GLU A 424 -29.02 17.59 -33.12
CA GLU A 424 -28.74 18.96 -32.64
C GLU A 424 -27.61 19.66 -33.40
N LYS A 425 -26.71 18.91 -34.05
CA LYS A 425 -25.54 19.46 -34.75
C LYS A 425 -25.54 19.11 -36.24
N PRO A 426 -26.37 19.78 -37.06
CA PRO A 426 -26.43 19.52 -38.49
C PRO A 426 -25.11 19.80 -39.22
N ASP A 427 -24.36 20.81 -38.77
CA ASP A 427 -23.10 21.25 -39.40
C ASP A 427 -21.95 20.23 -39.23
N GLU A 428 -22.03 19.37 -38.21
CA GLU A 428 -21.05 18.30 -37.92
C GLU A 428 -21.59 16.91 -38.31
N PHE A 429 -22.62 16.81 -39.17
CA PHE A 429 -23.27 15.54 -39.51
C PHE A 429 -22.29 14.46 -39.97
N ALA A 430 -21.31 14.81 -40.81
CA ALA A 430 -20.32 13.84 -41.32
C ALA A 430 -19.46 13.18 -40.23
N LYS A 431 -19.33 13.82 -39.07
CA LYS A 431 -18.59 13.32 -37.91
C LYS A 431 -19.47 12.47 -37.01
N PHE A 432 -20.72 12.88 -36.79
CA PHE A 432 -21.66 12.17 -35.91
C PHE A 432 -22.45 11.06 -36.60
N SER A 433 -22.45 11.01 -37.93
CA SER A 433 -23.03 9.92 -38.72
C SER A 433 -22.18 8.65 -38.69
N LYS A 434 -20.95 8.70 -38.16
CA LYS A 434 -20.03 7.57 -38.07
C LYS A 434 -19.78 7.18 -36.62
N ILE A 435 -19.92 5.88 -36.33
CA ILE A 435 -19.63 5.30 -35.02
C ILE A 435 -18.60 4.19 -35.22
N ASN A 436 -17.44 4.31 -34.59
CA ASN A 436 -16.42 3.26 -34.62
C ASN A 436 -16.87 2.07 -33.75
N SER A 437 -17.21 0.96 -34.40
CA SER A 437 -17.72 -0.24 -33.74
C SER A 437 -16.63 -1.08 -33.04
N ALA A 438 -15.36 -0.85 -33.37
CA ALA A 438 -14.21 -1.48 -32.72
C ALA A 438 -13.83 -0.82 -31.38
N ASN A 439 -14.39 0.36 -31.05
CA ASN A 439 -14.11 1.03 -29.79
C ASN A 439 -14.54 0.16 -28.58
N PRO A 440 -13.63 -0.16 -27.64
CA PRO A 440 -13.94 -0.98 -26.46
C PRO A 440 -15.10 -0.46 -25.61
N ALA A 441 -15.25 0.87 -25.49
CA ALA A 441 -16.33 1.49 -24.73
C ALA A 441 -17.69 1.29 -25.42
N PHE A 442 -17.73 1.42 -26.75
CA PHE A 442 -18.93 1.14 -27.55
C PHE A 442 -19.29 -0.35 -27.48
N LYS A 443 -18.28 -1.23 -27.59
CA LYS A 443 -18.48 -2.67 -27.52
C LYS A 443 -19.07 -3.11 -26.19
N LYS A 444 -18.58 -2.57 -25.08
CA LYS A 444 -19.06 -2.88 -23.73
C LYS A 444 -20.46 -2.31 -23.44
N ARG A 445 -20.75 -1.08 -23.87
CA ARG A 445 -21.99 -0.36 -23.51
C ARG A 445 -23.17 -0.62 -24.45
N VAL A 446 -22.91 -0.92 -25.73
CA VAL A 446 -23.97 -1.00 -26.76
C VAL A 446 -23.86 -2.27 -27.57
N ALA A 447 -22.67 -2.63 -28.07
CA ALA A 447 -22.53 -3.73 -29.04
C ALA A 447 -22.69 -5.13 -28.42
N SER A 448 -22.31 -5.31 -27.16
CA SER A 448 -22.46 -6.56 -26.39
C SER A 448 -23.91 -6.88 -26.03
N LEU A 449 -24.81 -5.89 -26.10
CA LEU A 449 -26.21 -6.02 -25.69
C LEU A 449 -27.08 -6.30 -26.91
N VAL A 450 -27.92 -7.33 -26.82
CA VAL A 450 -28.76 -7.83 -27.93
C VAL A 450 -29.65 -6.74 -28.55
N GLY A 451 -30.07 -5.73 -27.77
CA GLY A 451 -30.89 -4.62 -28.27
C GLY A 451 -30.11 -3.40 -28.80
N GLY A 452 -28.81 -3.26 -28.51
CA GLY A 452 -28.06 -2.04 -28.82
C GLY A 452 -27.80 -1.84 -30.32
N ILE A 453 -27.24 -2.86 -30.99
CA ILE A 453 -26.99 -2.80 -32.44
C ILE A 453 -28.31 -2.84 -33.23
N ALA A 454 -29.29 -3.61 -32.75
CA ALA A 454 -30.61 -3.70 -33.37
C ALA A 454 -31.31 -2.33 -33.42
N PHE A 455 -31.20 -1.55 -32.33
CA PHE A 455 -31.71 -0.18 -32.28
C PHE A 455 -31.02 0.73 -33.31
N LEU A 456 -29.68 0.71 -33.38
CA LEU A 456 -28.93 1.52 -34.33
C LEU A 456 -29.28 1.20 -35.78
N LYS A 457 -29.46 -0.09 -36.11
CA LYS A 457 -29.93 -0.52 -37.43
C LYS A 457 -31.33 -0.02 -37.75
N ALA A 458 -32.25 -0.08 -36.78
CA ALA A 458 -33.62 0.43 -36.94
C ALA A 458 -33.68 1.95 -37.15
N VAL A 459 -32.75 2.70 -36.56
CA VAL A 459 -32.57 4.14 -36.78
C VAL A 459 -31.94 4.46 -38.14
N GLY A 460 -31.30 3.48 -38.79
CA GLY A 460 -30.71 3.60 -40.12
C GLY A 460 -29.19 3.50 -40.19
N PHE A 461 -28.50 3.20 -39.09
CA PHE A 461 -27.05 2.95 -39.12
C PHE A 461 -26.77 1.57 -39.75
N ALA A 462 -25.94 1.56 -40.79
CA ALA A 462 -25.50 0.34 -41.45
C ALA A 462 -24.02 0.07 -41.15
N LYS A 463 -23.63 -1.22 -41.07
CA LYS A 463 -22.22 -1.58 -40.96
C LYS A 463 -21.56 -1.39 -42.32
N SER A 464 -20.46 -0.64 -42.38
CA SER A 464 -19.63 -0.53 -43.57
C SER A 464 -19.01 -1.88 -43.92
N ALA A 465 -18.93 -2.22 -45.22
CA ALA A 465 -18.37 -3.49 -45.68
C ALA A 465 -16.84 -3.55 -45.54
N ASP A 466 -16.17 -2.40 -45.64
CA ASP A 466 -14.70 -2.30 -45.70
C ASP A 466 -14.08 -1.77 -44.40
N THR A 467 -14.87 -1.19 -43.50
CA THR A 467 -14.40 -0.62 -42.23
C THR A 467 -15.27 -1.08 -41.06
N ASP A 468 -14.68 -1.24 -39.86
CA ASP A 468 -15.43 -1.54 -38.63
C ASP A 468 -16.19 -0.31 -38.09
N GLU A 469 -16.82 0.44 -38.98
CA GLU A 469 -17.63 1.62 -38.67
C GLU A 469 -19.10 1.37 -38.99
N LEU A 470 -19.98 1.89 -38.13
CA LEU A 470 -21.41 2.03 -38.37
C LEU A 470 -21.66 3.42 -38.92
N VAL A 471 -22.24 3.51 -40.12
CA VAL A 471 -22.46 4.77 -40.84
C VAL A 471 -23.95 4.97 -41.06
N LEU A 472 -24.43 6.18 -40.78
CA LEU A 472 -25.78 6.63 -41.10
C LEU A 472 -25.75 7.35 -42.47
N PRO A 473 -26.28 6.75 -43.54
CA PRO A 473 -26.16 7.29 -44.90
C PRO A 473 -27.05 8.51 -45.15
N HIS A 474 -28.21 8.59 -44.49
CA HIS A 474 -29.17 9.69 -44.66
C HIS A 474 -29.66 10.20 -43.30
N ARG A 475 -29.76 11.52 -43.14
CA ARG A 475 -30.35 12.17 -41.97
C ARG A 475 -31.87 12.22 -42.11
N ASP A 476 -32.57 11.17 -41.69
CA ASP A 476 -34.04 11.18 -41.57
C ASP A 476 -34.43 11.84 -40.24
N GLU A 477 -34.77 13.12 -40.29
CA GLU A 477 -35.07 13.94 -39.10
C GLU A 477 -36.31 13.45 -38.34
N ALA A 478 -37.34 12.96 -39.06
CA ALA A 478 -38.58 12.47 -38.43
C ALA A 478 -38.34 11.16 -37.68
N LEU A 479 -37.57 10.24 -38.27
CA LEU A 479 -37.22 8.97 -37.64
C LEU A 479 -36.29 9.19 -36.44
N LEU A 480 -35.28 10.07 -36.57
CA LEU A 480 -34.36 10.40 -35.49
C LEU A 480 -35.07 11.10 -34.33
N ALA A 481 -36.00 12.03 -34.59
CA ALA A 481 -36.81 12.68 -33.56
C ALA A 481 -37.69 11.66 -32.81
N THR A 482 -38.30 10.73 -33.54
CA THR A 482 -39.07 9.62 -32.95
C THR A 482 -38.19 8.73 -32.08
N ALA A 483 -37.00 8.36 -32.55
CA ALA A 483 -36.02 7.59 -31.80
C ALA A 483 -35.60 8.30 -30.50
N MET A 484 -35.40 9.62 -30.55
CA MET A 484 -35.03 10.43 -29.40
C MET A 484 -36.15 10.48 -28.34
N GLN A 485 -37.41 10.61 -28.76
CA GLN A 485 -38.57 10.56 -27.87
C GLN A 485 -38.71 9.18 -27.20
N MET A 486 -38.54 8.09 -27.96
CA MET A 486 -38.62 6.73 -27.44
C MET A 486 -37.50 6.44 -26.43
N LEU A 487 -36.27 6.89 -26.70
CA LEU A 487 -35.15 6.75 -25.77
C LEU A 487 -35.37 7.57 -24.50
N ALA A 488 -35.85 8.81 -24.61
CA ALA A 488 -36.15 9.65 -23.45
C ALA A 488 -37.23 9.02 -22.55
N ALA A 489 -38.31 8.51 -23.15
CA ALA A 489 -39.36 7.79 -22.43
C ALA A 489 -38.82 6.51 -21.74
N ALA A 490 -37.97 5.75 -22.44
CA ALA A 490 -37.38 4.53 -21.91
C ALA A 490 -36.41 4.79 -20.76
N ILE A 491 -35.62 5.86 -20.81
CA ILE A 491 -34.69 6.27 -19.74
C ILE A 491 -35.47 6.74 -18.51
N ASN A 492 -36.54 7.51 -18.69
CA ASN A 492 -37.38 7.98 -17.57
C ASN A 492 -38.17 6.85 -16.91
N GLY A 493 -38.46 5.77 -17.64
CA GLY A 493 -39.16 4.59 -17.13
C GLY A 493 -38.26 3.42 -16.74
N PHE A 494 -36.93 3.61 -16.63
CA PHE A 494 -35.98 2.54 -16.34
C PHE A 494 -35.76 2.32 -14.84
#